data_AF-A5HG53-F1
#
_entry.id   AF-A5HG53-F1
#
_cell.length_a   1.000
_cell.length_b   1.000
_cell.length_c   1.000
_cell.angle_alpha   90.00
_cell.angle_beta   90.00
_cell.angle_gamma   90.00
#
_symmetry.space_group_name_H-M   'P 1'
#
loop_
_entity.id
_entity.type
_entity.pdbx_description
1 polymer ?
#
loop_
_entity_poly.entity_id
_entity_poly.type
_entity_poly.pdbx_seq_one_letter_code
_entity_poly.pdbx_strand_id
1 'polypeptide(L)' 'CNCRPEVHHVACKSKGLTAVPGNIPGYTWLLDLQDNQVSVVPKKAFS' A
#
# COMPACT_ATOMS: atom_id res chain seq x y z
N CYS A 1 2.98 -0.08 -8.05
CA CYS A 1 1.59 -0.40 -7.65
C CYS A 1 0.65 0.00 -8.77
N ASN A 2 -0.58 -0.54 -8.80
CA ASN A 2 -1.65 -0.11 -9.68
C ASN A 2 -2.69 0.66 -8.88
N CYS A 3 -3.01 1.87 -9.30
CA CYS A 3 -3.90 2.79 -8.62
C CYS A 3 -5.23 2.85 -9.37
N ARG A 4 -6.34 2.56 -8.68
CA ARG A 4 -7.72 2.54 -9.22
C ARG A 4 -8.60 3.52 -8.43
N PRO A 5 -8.60 4.82 -8.78
CA PRO A 5 -9.38 5.85 -8.08
C PRO A 5 -10.87 5.56 -8.05
N GLU A 6 -11.42 4.98 -9.11
CA GLU A 6 -12.85 4.67 -9.29
C GLU A 6 -13.43 3.72 -8.23
N VAL A 7 -12.57 2.91 -7.62
CA VAL A 7 -12.91 1.96 -6.55
C VAL A 7 -12.06 2.15 -5.30
N HIS A 8 -11.37 3.29 -5.18
CA HIS A 8 -10.54 3.63 -4.02
C HIS A 8 -9.49 2.57 -3.65
N HIS A 9 -8.92 1.88 -4.65
CA HIS A 9 -8.04 0.73 -4.45
C HIS A 9 -6.62 0.96 -4.99
N VAL A 10 -5.60 0.66 -4.18
CA VAL A 10 -4.19 0.63 -4.58
C VAL A 10 -3.64 -0.78 -4.40
N ALA A 11 -3.25 -1.41 -5.51
CA ALA A 11 -2.72 -2.77 -5.53
C ALA A 11 -1.19 -2.78 -5.70
N CYS A 12 -0.48 -3.27 -4.69
CA CYS A 12 0.97 -3.36 -4.61
C CYS A 12 1.47 -4.81 -4.47
N LYS A 13 0.72 -5.79 -5.02
CA LYS A 13 1.01 -7.23 -4.88
C LYS A 13 2.33 -7.66 -5.53
N SER A 14 3.05 -8.55 -4.84
CA SER A 14 4.25 -9.22 -5.36
C SER A 14 5.32 -8.26 -5.89
N LYS A 15 5.55 -7.14 -5.18
CA LYS A 15 6.49 -6.09 -5.59
C LYS A 15 7.83 -6.14 -4.86
N GLY A 16 8.03 -7.11 -3.97
CA GLY A 16 9.25 -7.22 -3.17
C GLY A 16 9.40 -6.09 -2.14
N LEU A 17 8.28 -5.51 -1.68
CA LEU A 17 8.31 -4.39 -0.74
C LEU A 17 8.74 -4.89 0.64
N THR A 18 9.72 -4.22 1.24
CA THR A 18 10.18 -4.49 2.61
C THR A 18 9.60 -3.51 3.64
N ALA A 19 8.91 -2.46 3.17
CA ALA A 19 8.26 -1.44 3.99
C ALA A 19 6.95 -0.97 3.35
N VAL A 20 6.09 -0.33 4.15
CA VAL A 20 4.87 0.33 3.64
C VAL A 20 5.26 1.52 2.75
N PRO A 21 4.68 1.66 1.53
CA PRO A 21 4.93 2.81 0.67
C PRO A 21 4.47 4.13 1.32
N GLY A 22 5.27 5.19 1.24
CA GLY A 22 4.94 6.49 1.84
C GLY A 22 4.02 7.39 1.01
N ASN A 23 3.83 7.08 -0.28
CA ASN A 23 3.07 7.89 -1.24
C ASN A 23 1.71 7.26 -1.57
N ILE A 24 1.00 6.78 -0.55
CA ILE A 24 -0.36 6.25 -0.72
C ILE A 24 -1.31 7.42 -1.01
N PRO A 25 -2.04 7.43 -2.13
CA PRO A 25 -2.99 8.49 -2.44
C PRO A 25 -4.07 8.64 -1.35
N GLY A 26 -4.45 9.87 -0.99
CA GLY A 26 -5.42 10.13 0.08
C GLY A 26 -6.84 9.60 -0.19
N TYR A 27 -7.18 9.28 -1.45
CA TYR A 27 -8.45 8.63 -1.79
C TYR A 27 -8.45 7.12 -1.47
N THR A 28 -7.33 6.52 -1.09
CA THR A 28 -7.18 5.07 -0.94
C THR A 28 -7.97 4.56 0.26
N TRP A 29 -8.93 3.66 0.03
CA TRP A 29 -9.66 2.94 1.07
C TRP A 29 -9.11 1.52 1.25
N LEU A 30 -8.65 0.90 0.17
CA LEU A 30 -8.00 -0.41 0.19
C LEU A 30 -6.57 -0.30 -0.34
N LEU A 31 -5.60 -0.63 0.50
CA LEU A 31 -4.20 -0.82 0.10
C LEU A 31 -3.86 -2.31 0.17
N ASP A 32 -3.60 -2.93 -0.98
CA ASP A 32 -3.29 -4.34 -1.08
C ASP A 32 -1.76 -4.56 -1.18
N LEU A 33 -1.16 -5.01 -0.08
CA LEU A 33 0.28 -5.30 0.05
C LEU A 33 0.60 -6.81 0.05
N GLN A 34 -0.32 -7.68 -0.39
CA GLN A 34 -0.10 -9.13 -0.40
C GLN A 34 1.18 -9.54 -1.16
N ASP A 35 1.79 -10.65 -0.75
CA ASP A 35 3.01 -11.22 -1.35
C ASP A 35 4.23 -10.28 -1.34
N ASN A 36 4.35 -9.44 -0.30
CA ASN A 36 5.53 -8.63 -0.02
C ASN A 36 6.25 -9.10 1.25
N GLN A 37 7.40 -8.51 1.57
CA GLN A 37 8.24 -8.80 2.73
C GLN A 37 8.18 -7.70 3.79
N VAL A 38 7.02 -7.06 3.94
CA VAL A 38 6.81 -6.01 4.95
C VAL A 38 6.72 -6.67 6.32
N SER A 39 7.77 -6.51 7.14
CA SER A 39 7.87 -7.10 8.48
C SER A 39 7.50 -6.13 9.60
N VAL A 40 7.54 -4.82 9.33
CA VAL A 40 7.26 -3.77 10.31
C VAL A 40 6.31 -2.74 9.70
N VAL A 41 5.27 -2.39 10.46
CA VAL A 41 4.35 -1.29 10.15
C VAL A 41 4.56 -0.20 11.20
N PRO A 42 5.27 0.90 10.88
CA PRO A 42 5.50 1.97 11.84
C PRO A 42 4.18 2.68 12.17
N LYS A 43 4.09 3.26 13.38
CA LYS A 43 2.89 3.99 13.86
C LYS A 43 2.38 5.06 12.87
N LYS A 44 3.28 5.65 12.07
CA LYS A 44 2.98 6.71 11.11
C LYS A 44 2.87 6.24 9.64
N ALA A 45 2.71 4.93 9.41
CA ALA A 45 2.68 4.38 8.05
C ALA A 45 1.47 4.85 7.21
N PHE A 46 0.38 5.26 7.87
CA PHE A 46 -0.90 5.62 7.24
C PHE A 46 -1.50 6.92 7.80
N SER A 47 -0.66 7.79 8.37
CA SER A 47 -1.05 9.05 9.03
C SER A 47 -1.25 10.19 8.05
#